data_AF-A0A7Y2A5G6-F1
#
_entry.id   AF-A0A7Y2A5G6-F1
#
_cell.length_a   1.000
_cell.length_b   1.000
_cell.length_c   1.000
_cell.angle_alpha   90.00
_cell.angle_beta   90.00
_cell.angle_gamma   90.00
#
_symmetry.space_group_name_H-M   'P 1'
#
loop_
_entity.id
_entity.type
_entity.pdbx_description
1 polymer ?
#
loop_
_entity_poly.entity_id
_entity_poly.type
_entity_poly.pdbx_seq_one_letter_code
_entity_poly.pdbx_strand_id
1 'polypeptide(L)'
;MASLERALGLPGAVVTGLGSILGTGVFVSLAIAAGQTTKWLWLAVLAAGALATFNGLSSAQLAAAHPVSGGTYEYGTVFVHPSAGLAAGWLFLVAKSASAATAALGAAAYLLHVLGADPGLRVPVALVIGALLVVVVLRGIRRTAIVNAAVVGVTVVGLSIYIGVGATQPTGWSGIVELSPTPLTSFLAATALVFVAFTGYGRIATLGEEVREPSATIPRAVIVTLAVSAVLYAGVAAVSTLTIDGVYFAQTVDGDAAPLEVMARGWGASSTAAMVSVAAVTAMVGVLLNLLLGLSRVVLAMARRTHLPPGLAQIDNGSPNRAVLAVGAFVLLLVLIGDVRTTWGLSAVTVLLYYAITNLSALRLPGADRRFWRWLPWAGLAACVGLAFFVDPLSWLAGAGIVAMGVAVSFISRALYR
;
A
#
# COMPACT_ATOMS: atom_id res chain seq x y z
N MET A 1 -13.86 27.15 9.68
CA MET A 1 -13.32 25.84 9.28
C MET A 1 -12.21 25.48 10.25
N ALA A 2 -12.30 24.36 10.98
CA ALA A 2 -11.20 23.93 11.82
C ALA A 2 -10.03 23.50 10.93
N SER A 3 -8.93 24.26 10.93
CA SER A 3 -7.69 23.91 10.25
C SER A 3 -6.97 22.82 11.05
N LEU A 4 -6.43 21.79 10.39
CA LEU A 4 -5.56 20.81 11.05
C LEU A 4 -4.32 21.51 11.61
N GLU A 5 -3.90 21.13 12.82
CA GLU A 5 -2.74 21.73 13.47
C GLU A 5 -1.45 21.21 12.78
N ARG A 6 -0.63 22.14 12.27
CA ARG A 6 0.64 21.84 11.61
C ARG A 6 1.71 21.47 12.63
N ALA A 7 1.66 20.25 13.16
CA ALA A 7 2.55 19.80 14.22
C ALA A 7 3.65 18.81 13.75
N LEU A 8 3.54 18.23 12.55
CA LEU A 8 4.41 17.15 12.11
C LEU A 8 5.73 17.67 11.51
N GLY A 9 6.86 17.23 12.06
CA GLY A 9 8.20 17.43 11.48
C GLY A 9 8.66 16.25 10.62
N LEU A 10 9.88 16.33 10.08
CA LEU A 10 10.47 15.30 9.22
C LEU A 10 10.50 13.89 9.85
N PRO A 11 10.92 13.68 11.12
CA PRO A 11 10.93 12.34 11.71
C PRO A 11 9.51 11.74 11.79
N GLY A 12 8.52 12.55 12.17
CA GLY A 12 7.12 12.12 12.22
C GLY A 12 6.56 11.76 10.84
N ALA A 13 6.93 12.53 9.81
CA ALA A 13 6.55 12.24 8.42
C ALA A 13 7.15 10.93 7.91
N VAL A 14 8.45 10.69 8.19
CA VAL A 14 9.14 9.45 7.81
C VAL A 14 8.52 8.24 8.53
N VAL A 15 8.31 8.32 9.84
CA VAL A 15 7.67 7.24 10.61
C VAL A 15 6.25 6.97 10.10
N THR A 16 5.50 8.00 9.73
CA THR A 16 4.16 7.83 9.13
C THR A 16 4.22 7.15 7.77
N GLY A 17 5.20 7.52 6.93
CA GLY A 17 5.46 6.88 5.65
C GLY A 17 5.84 5.41 5.80
N LEU A 18 6.83 5.12 6.65
CA LEU A 18 7.28 3.76 6.94
C LEU A 18 6.15 2.90 7.50
N GLY A 19 5.34 3.43 8.44
CA GLY A 19 4.16 2.73 8.97
C GLY A 19 3.03 2.53 7.97
N SER A 20 3.10 3.16 6.79
CA SER A 20 2.18 2.95 5.67
C SER A 20 2.76 2.04 4.59
N ILE A 21 4.08 1.86 4.54
CA ILE A 21 4.78 0.98 3.59
C ILE A 21 5.02 -0.40 4.22
N LEU A 22 5.68 -0.43 5.37
CA LEU A 22 6.15 -1.64 6.05
C LEU A 22 4.98 -2.40 6.68
N GLY A 23 4.35 -3.27 5.89
CA GLY A 23 3.25 -4.14 6.30
C GLY A 23 2.96 -5.16 5.22
N THR A 24 1.74 -5.15 4.66
CA THR A 24 1.29 -6.13 3.66
C THR A 24 2.26 -6.31 2.48
N GLY A 25 2.94 -5.22 2.07
CA GLY A 25 3.95 -5.24 1.02
C GLY A 25 5.09 -6.24 1.27
N VAL A 26 5.77 -6.14 2.41
CA VAL A 26 6.91 -7.03 2.71
C VAL A 26 6.48 -8.42 3.13
N PHE A 27 5.39 -8.53 3.89
CA PHE A 27 5.00 -9.79 4.52
C PHE A 27 4.13 -10.68 3.62
N VAL A 28 3.52 -10.14 2.57
CA VAL A 28 2.62 -10.87 1.67
C VAL A 28 3.00 -10.66 0.20
N SER A 29 3.15 -9.40 -0.25
CA SER A 29 3.34 -9.11 -1.69
C SER A 29 4.60 -9.71 -2.28
N LEU A 30 5.69 -9.80 -1.51
CA LEU A 30 6.95 -10.37 -2.02
C LEU A 30 6.78 -11.84 -2.40
N ALA A 31 6.03 -12.61 -1.60
CA ALA A 31 5.74 -14.01 -1.90
C ALA A 31 4.80 -14.15 -3.10
N ILE A 32 3.79 -13.27 -3.23
CA ILE A 32 2.91 -13.25 -4.42
C ILE A 32 3.74 -13.00 -5.69
N ALA A 33 4.67 -12.05 -5.64
CA ALA A 33 5.56 -11.71 -6.75
C ALA A 33 6.62 -12.80 -7.02
N ALA A 34 7.06 -13.54 -6.00
CA ALA A 34 7.96 -14.68 -6.15
C ALA A 34 7.37 -15.79 -7.03
N GLY A 35 6.04 -15.95 -7.02
CA GLY A 35 5.32 -16.85 -7.91
C GLY A 35 5.32 -16.43 -9.37
N GLN A 36 5.69 -15.19 -9.69
CA GLN A 36 5.89 -14.71 -11.06
C GLN A 36 7.36 -14.81 -11.46
N THR A 37 8.26 -14.35 -10.60
CA THR A 37 9.69 -14.47 -10.80
C THR A 37 10.40 -14.82 -9.51
N THR A 38 10.87 -16.05 -9.44
CA THR A 38 11.50 -16.59 -8.24
C THR A 38 12.89 -15.98 -8.04
N LYS A 39 13.85 -16.30 -8.92
CA LYS A 39 15.26 -15.89 -8.76
C LYS A 39 15.49 -14.41 -9.04
N TRP A 40 14.68 -13.77 -9.88
CA TRP A 40 14.80 -12.33 -10.19
C TRP A 40 13.93 -11.45 -9.29
N LEU A 41 13.33 -11.98 -8.22
CA LEU A 41 12.46 -11.22 -7.33
C LEU A 41 13.15 -9.97 -6.77
N TRP A 42 14.38 -10.11 -6.30
CA TRP A 42 15.12 -8.99 -5.72
C TRP A 42 15.39 -7.89 -6.77
N LEU A 43 15.63 -8.25 -8.04
CA LEU A 43 15.71 -7.30 -9.14
C LEU A 43 14.37 -6.64 -9.44
N ALA A 44 13.27 -7.41 -9.40
CA ALA A 44 11.92 -6.87 -9.57
C ALA A 44 11.56 -5.89 -8.43
N VAL A 45 12.03 -6.14 -7.21
CA VAL A 45 11.90 -5.23 -6.07
C VAL A 45 12.68 -3.94 -6.29
N LEU A 46 13.92 -4.02 -6.77
CA LEU A 46 14.72 -2.84 -7.09
C LEU A 46 14.09 -2.02 -8.22
N ALA A 47 13.61 -2.68 -9.27
CA ALA A 47 12.87 -2.03 -10.36
C ALA A 47 11.59 -1.36 -9.82
N ALA A 48 10.79 -2.07 -9.02
CA ALA A 48 9.57 -1.54 -8.42
C ALA A 48 9.87 -0.32 -7.52
N GLY A 49 10.95 -0.36 -6.73
CA GLY A 49 11.40 0.74 -5.89
C GLY A 49 11.86 1.96 -6.69
N ALA A 50 12.57 1.76 -7.80
CA ALA A 50 12.95 2.84 -8.71
C ALA A 50 11.71 3.50 -9.34
N LEU A 51 10.76 2.71 -9.82
CA LEU A 51 9.52 3.21 -10.41
C LEU A 51 8.63 3.91 -9.37
N ALA A 52 8.56 3.36 -8.15
CA ALA A 52 7.91 4.00 -7.01
C ALA A 52 8.58 5.33 -6.63
N THR A 53 9.88 5.48 -6.86
CA THR A 53 10.59 6.74 -6.66
C THR A 53 10.14 7.80 -7.66
N PHE A 54 10.00 7.46 -8.95
CA PHE A 54 9.47 8.41 -9.94
C PHE A 54 8.07 8.91 -9.54
N ASN A 55 7.20 7.98 -9.12
CA ASN A 55 5.83 8.30 -8.72
C ASN A 55 5.76 9.04 -7.37
N GLY A 56 6.61 8.66 -6.42
CA GLY A 56 6.73 9.29 -5.11
C GLY A 56 7.20 10.73 -5.22
N LEU A 57 8.21 11.00 -6.04
CA LEU A 57 8.71 12.35 -6.28
C LEU A 57 7.71 13.22 -7.04
N SER A 58 7.00 12.67 -8.04
CA SER A 58 5.85 13.34 -8.68
C SER A 58 4.76 13.71 -7.67
N SER A 59 4.43 12.79 -6.76
CA SER A 59 3.45 13.04 -5.68
C SER A 59 3.94 14.10 -4.69
N ALA A 60 5.24 14.07 -4.35
CA ALA A 60 5.84 14.97 -3.38
C ALA A 60 5.91 16.41 -3.87
N GLN A 61 6.22 16.65 -5.15
CA GLN A 61 6.22 18.00 -5.70
C GLN A 61 4.80 18.57 -5.82
N LEU A 62 3.81 17.74 -6.17
CA LEU A 62 2.40 18.15 -6.19
C LEU A 62 1.92 18.50 -4.78
N ALA A 63 2.24 17.67 -3.78
CA ALA A 63 1.91 17.93 -2.39
C ALA A 63 2.61 19.17 -1.82
N ALA A 64 3.82 19.47 -2.30
CA ALA A 64 4.53 20.67 -1.89
C ALA A 64 3.98 21.95 -2.54
N ALA A 65 3.52 21.86 -3.80
CA ALA A 65 2.92 22.98 -4.53
C ALA A 65 1.45 23.23 -4.13
N HIS A 66 0.71 22.17 -3.82
CA HIS A 66 -0.71 22.21 -3.49
C HIS A 66 -1.00 21.37 -2.21
N PRO A 67 -0.60 21.86 -1.02
CA PRO A 67 -0.58 21.09 0.24
C PRO A 67 -1.97 20.95 0.87
N VAL A 68 -2.87 20.25 0.18
CA VAL A 68 -4.23 19.97 0.64
C VAL A 68 -4.43 18.49 0.93
N SER A 69 -5.37 18.19 1.81
CA SER A 69 -5.84 16.82 2.02
C SER A 69 -6.61 16.33 0.77
N GLY A 70 -6.18 15.21 0.17
CA GLY A 70 -6.91 14.56 -0.93
C GLY A 70 -6.03 13.91 -1.99
N GLY A 71 -4.73 14.23 -2.03
CA GLY A 71 -3.78 13.59 -2.94
C GLY A 71 -4.20 13.73 -4.40
N THR A 72 -4.11 12.66 -5.19
CA THR A 72 -4.35 12.72 -6.63
C THR A 72 -5.80 12.96 -7.01
N TYR A 73 -6.76 12.71 -6.12
CA TYR A 73 -8.13 13.16 -6.33
C TYR A 73 -8.17 14.69 -6.51
N GLU A 74 -7.45 15.43 -5.67
CA GLU A 74 -7.34 16.88 -5.78
C GLU A 74 -6.42 17.29 -6.93
N TYR A 75 -5.25 16.68 -7.07
CA TYR A 75 -4.31 17.03 -8.14
C TYR A 75 -4.91 16.81 -9.53
N GLY A 76 -5.59 15.69 -9.74
CA GLY A 76 -6.27 15.39 -11.01
C GLY A 76 -7.40 16.38 -11.29
N THR A 77 -8.15 16.79 -10.26
CA THR A 77 -9.22 17.80 -10.39
C THR A 77 -8.66 19.15 -10.82
N VAL A 78 -7.57 19.60 -10.19
CA VAL A 78 -7.00 20.95 -10.37
C VAL A 78 -6.14 21.05 -11.63
N PHE A 79 -5.26 20.09 -11.88
CA PHE A 79 -4.23 20.20 -12.93
C PHE A 79 -4.58 19.49 -14.23
N VAL A 80 -5.55 18.58 -14.23
CA VAL A 80 -5.93 17.80 -15.43
C VAL A 80 -7.36 18.11 -15.85
N HIS A 81 -8.34 17.63 -15.09
CA HIS A 81 -9.77 17.86 -15.32
C HIS A 81 -10.58 17.29 -14.14
N PRO A 82 -11.77 17.86 -13.80
CA PRO A 82 -12.63 17.31 -12.73
C PRO A 82 -12.99 15.82 -12.89
N SER A 83 -13.11 15.31 -14.12
CA SER A 83 -13.35 13.88 -14.36
C SER A 83 -12.13 13.01 -14.03
N ALA A 84 -10.90 13.50 -14.26
CA ALA A 84 -9.68 12.80 -13.89
C ALA A 84 -9.54 12.72 -12.37
N GLY A 85 -9.89 13.80 -11.66
CA GLY A 85 -10.01 13.78 -10.21
C GLY A 85 -11.02 12.75 -9.71
N LEU A 86 -12.23 12.74 -10.27
CA LEU A 86 -13.26 11.73 -9.92
C LEU A 86 -12.77 10.30 -10.15
N ALA A 87 -12.16 10.01 -11.30
CA ALA A 87 -11.58 8.71 -11.61
C ALA A 87 -10.48 8.34 -10.60
N ALA A 88 -9.57 9.27 -10.28
CA ALA A 88 -8.53 9.06 -9.28
C ALA A 88 -9.11 8.76 -7.89
N GLY A 89 -10.20 9.41 -7.50
CA GLY A 89 -10.90 9.13 -6.25
C GLY A 89 -11.35 7.67 -6.16
N TRP A 90 -12.08 7.18 -7.16
CA TRP A 90 -12.54 5.79 -7.20
C TRP A 90 -11.40 4.78 -7.33
N LEU A 91 -10.40 5.06 -8.18
CA LEU A 91 -9.20 4.23 -8.28
C LEU A 91 -8.49 4.10 -6.93
N PHE A 92 -8.37 5.20 -6.18
CA PHE A 92 -7.78 5.17 -4.85
C PHE A 92 -8.61 4.37 -3.84
N LEU A 93 -9.94 4.57 -3.83
CA LEU A 93 -10.84 3.84 -2.94
C LEU A 93 -10.74 2.34 -3.17
N VAL A 94 -10.78 1.89 -4.42
CA VAL A 94 -10.63 0.47 -4.76
C VAL A 94 -9.25 -0.04 -4.39
N ALA A 95 -8.18 0.67 -4.81
CA ALA A 95 -6.80 0.27 -4.55
C ALA A 95 -6.52 0.06 -3.06
N LYS A 96 -6.82 1.08 -2.26
CA LYS A 96 -6.49 1.08 -0.84
C LYS A 96 -7.43 0.22 -0.01
N SER A 97 -8.68 0.02 -0.44
CA SER A 97 -9.58 -0.95 0.22
C SER A 97 -9.17 -2.39 -0.07
N ALA A 98 -8.71 -2.68 -1.29
CA ALA A 98 -8.18 -4.00 -1.64
C ALA A 98 -6.86 -4.29 -0.90
N SER A 99 -5.95 -3.31 -0.80
CA SER A 99 -4.76 -3.38 0.08
C SER A 99 -5.14 -3.65 1.55
N ALA A 100 -6.19 -3.00 2.06
CA ALA A 100 -6.68 -3.17 3.42
C ALA A 100 -7.25 -4.59 3.64
N ALA A 101 -8.00 -5.12 2.67
CA ALA A 101 -8.48 -6.49 2.70
C ALA A 101 -7.31 -7.50 2.71
N THR A 102 -6.30 -7.30 1.86
CA THR A 102 -5.08 -8.14 1.88
C THR A 102 -4.35 -8.04 3.23
N ALA A 103 -4.31 -6.86 3.84
CA ALA A 103 -3.72 -6.68 5.17
C ALA A 103 -4.47 -7.47 6.25
N ALA A 104 -5.82 -7.48 6.21
CA ALA A 104 -6.65 -8.23 7.15
C ALA A 104 -6.45 -9.75 6.97
N LEU A 105 -6.48 -10.23 5.72
CA LEU A 105 -6.26 -11.63 5.37
C LEU A 105 -4.84 -12.10 5.74
N GLY A 106 -3.82 -11.28 5.47
CA GLY A 106 -2.44 -11.56 5.85
C GLY A 106 -2.25 -11.58 7.37
N ALA A 107 -2.79 -10.61 8.10
CA ALA A 107 -2.73 -10.60 9.57
C ALA A 107 -3.42 -11.83 10.17
N ALA A 108 -4.58 -12.23 9.64
CA ALA A 108 -5.28 -13.43 10.06
C ALA A 108 -4.44 -14.70 9.81
N ALA A 109 -3.79 -14.81 8.66
CA ALA A 109 -2.98 -15.96 8.32
C ALA A 109 -1.73 -16.09 9.22
N TYR A 110 -0.98 -15.01 9.43
CA TYR A 110 0.14 -15.03 10.38
C TYR A 110 -0.33 -15.38 11.80
N LEU A 111 -1.48 -14.86 12.23
CA LEU A 111 -2.03 -15.16 13.55
C LEU A 111 -2.42 -16.64 13.68
N LEU A 112 -3.13 -17.20 12.70
CA LEU A 112 -3.55 -18.60 12.71
C LEU A 112 -2.35 -19.55 12.69
N HIS A 113 -1.33 -19.24 11.89
CA HIS A 113 -0.13 -20.07 11.78
C HIS A 113 0.65 -20.09 13.11
N VAL A 114 0.81 -18.94 13.78
CA VAL A 114 1.44 -18.85 15.11
C VAL A 114 0.67 -19.66 16.16
N LEU A 115 -0.66 -19.65 16.08
CA LEU A 115 -1.52 -20.38 17.01
C LEU A 115 -1.66 -21.87 16.67
N GLY A 116 -1.11 -22.34 15.54
CA GLY A 116 -1.34 -23.70 15.05
C GLY A 116 -2.81 -24.00 14.76
N ALA A 117 -3.58 -22.97 14.41
CA ALA A 117 -5.02 -23.05 14.19
C ALA A 117 -5.35 -23.33 12.72
N ASP A 118 -6.57 -23.82 12.45
CA ASP A 118 -7.04 -24.19 11.11
C ASP A 118 -6.95 -23.00 10.12
N PRO A 119 -6.21 -23.14 9.01
CA PRO A 119 -6.17 -22.14 7.93
C PRO A 119 -7.54 -21.79 7.34
N GLY A 120 -8.52 -22.69 7.42
CA GLY A 120 -9.91 -22.44 7.00
C GLY A 120 -10.58 -21.26 7.72
N LEU A 121 -10.08 -20.89 8.91
CA LEU A 121 -10.58 -19.76 9.69
C LEU A 121 -10.03 -18.40 9.23
N ARG A 122 -9.19 -18.35 8.19
CA ARG A 122 -8.56 -17.11 7.70
C ARG A 122 -9.56 -16.00 7.41
N VAL A 123 -10.62 -16.30 6.66
CA VAL A 123 -11.64 -15.30 6.29
C VAL A 123 -12.43 -14.85 7.53
N PRO A 124 -13.00 -15.73 8.35
CA PRO A 124 -13.65 -15.34 9.61
C PRO A 124 -12.77 -14.47 10.52
N VAL A 125 -11.51 -14.85 10.73
CA VAL A 125 -10.58 -14.09 11.59
C VAL A 125 -10.26 -12.74 10.96
N ALA A 126 -10.05 -12.65 9.65
CA ALA A 126 -9.83 -11.39 8.95
C ALA A 126 -11.03 -10.44 9.06
N LEU A 127 -12.26 -10.97 8.97
CA LEU A 127 -13.50 -10.21 9.18
C LEU A 127 -13.57 -9.66 10.61
N VAL A 128 -13.23 -10.47 11.61
CA VAL A 128 -13.19 -10.04 13.02
C VAL A 128 -12.15 -8.94 13.22
N ILE A 129 -10.92 -9.12 12.71
CA ILE A 129 -9.86 -8.10 12.77
C ILE A 129 -10.34 -6.79 12.12
N GLY A 130 -10.91 -6.86 10.91
CA GLY A 130 -11.43 -5.71 10.20
C GLY A 130 -12.56 -5.00 10.95
N ALA A 131 -13.56 -5.75 11.43
CA ALA A 131 -14.70 -5.21 12.17
C ALA A 131 -14.26 -4.56 13.49
N LEU A 132 -13.34 -5.17 14.23
CA LEU A 132 -12.77 -4.59 15.45
C LEU A 132 -12.07 -3.26 15.16
N LEU A 133 -11.28 -3.18 14.08
CA LEU A 133 -10.62 -1.94 13.71
C LEU A 133 -11.60 -0.86 13.24
N VAL A 134 -12.70 -1.23 12.57
CA VAL A 134 -13.79 -0.29 12.27
C VAL A 134 -14.36 0.27 13.58
N VAL A 135 -14.65 -0.57 14.58
CA VAL A 135 -15.12 -0.12 15.90
C VAL A 135 -14.10 0.80 16.58
N VAL A 136 -12.81 0.47 16.53
CA VAL A 136 -11.73 1.31 17.08
C VAL A 136 -11.73 2.70 16.42
N VAL A 137 -11.85 2.77 15.10
CA VAL A 137 -11.91 4.04 14.36
C VAL A 137 -13.18 4.83 14.71
N LEU A 138 -14.33 4.17 14.83
CA LEU A 138 -15.60 4.81 15.21
C LEU A 138 -15.57 5.39 16.62
N ARG A 139 -14.81 4.77 17.54
CA ARG A 139 -14.57 5.30 18.89
C ARG A 139 -13.60 6.49 18.90
N GLY A 140 -13.12 6.95 17.74
CA GLY A 140 -12.20 8.07 17.62
C GLY A 140 -10.78 7.76 18.11
N ILE A 141 -10.46 6.48 18.35
CA ILE A 141 -9.14 6.06 18.81
C ILE A 141 -8.17 6.22 17.64
N ARG A 142 -7.31 7.23 17.73
CA ARG A 142 -6.22 7.47 16.77
C ARG A 142 -4.94 6.88 17.35
N ARG A 143 -4.10 6.28 16.49
CA ARG A 143 -2.74 5.92 16.90
C ARG A 143 -1.99 7.19 17.28
N THR A 144 -1.42 7.19 18.48
CA THR A 144 -0.45 8.22 18.86
C THR A 144 0.80 8.07 18.01
N ALA A 145 1.55 9.16 17.84
CA ALA A 145 2.83 9.11 17.13
C ALA A 145 3.79 8.07 17.73
N ILE A 146 3.75 7.91 19.06
CA ILE A 146 4.55 6.93 19.81
C ILE A 146 4.17 5.49 19.45
N VAL A 147 2.87 5.16 19.43
CA VAL A 147 2.41 3.80 19.07
C VAL A 147 2.76 3.50 17.61
N ASN A 148 2.62 4.48 16.70
CA ASN A 148 3.02 4.28 15.31
C ASN A 148 4.55 4.06 15.18
N ALA A 149 5.35 4.85 15.89
CA ALA A 149 6.81 4.68 15.93
C ALA A 149 7.23 3.32 16.51
N ALA A 150 6.57 2.85 17.58
CA ALA A 150 6.83 1.55 18.18
C ALA A 150 6.55 0.41 17.20
N VAL A 151 5.39 0.45 16.51
CA VAL A 151 5.05 -0.57 15.51
C VAL A 151 6.05 -0.56 14.36
N VAL A 152 6.43 0.61 13.82
CA VAL A 152 7.47 0.71 12.79
C VAL A 152 8.80 0.17 13.30
N GLY A 153 9.19 0.49 14.54
CA GLY A 153 10.42 0.01 15.16
C GLY A 153 10.46 -1.51 15.27
N VAL A 154 9.39 -2.13 15.78
CA VAL A 154 9.24 -3.60 15.85
C VAL A 154 9.36 -4.21 14.46
N THR A 155 8.70 -3.64 13.45
CA THR A 155 8.77 -4.12 12.07
C THR A 155 10.19 -4.02 11.51
N VAL A 156 10.84 -2.87 11.63
CA VAL A 156 12.19 -2.67 11.09
C VAL A 156 13.18 -3.62 11.77
N VAL A 157 13.15 -3.73 13.10
CA VAL A 157 14.02 -4.65 13.85
C VAL A 157 13.75 -6.10 13.46
N GLY A 158 12.48 -6.51 13.38
CA GLY A 158 12.09 -7.86 12.98
C GLY A 158 12.60 -8.23 11.59
N LEU A 159 12.45 -7.33 10.62
CA LEU A 159 12.96 -7.52 9.26
C LEU A 159 14.48 -7.51 9.20
N SER A 160 15.16 -6.63 9.94
CA SER A 160 16.62 -6.58 9.99
C SER A 160 17.22 -7.88 10.55
N ILE A 161 16.63 -8.45 11.60
CA ILE A 161 17.08 -9.74 12.14
C ILE A 161 16.77 -10.88 11.17
N TYR A 162 15.59 -10.89 10.54
CA TYR A 162 15.26 -11.87 9.49
C TYR A 162 16.30 -11.86 8.35
N ILE A 163 16.67 -10.66 7.87
CA ILE A 163 17.71 -10.50 6.85
C ILE A 163 19.05 -11.02 7.35
N GLY A 164 19.44 -10.67 8.60
CA GLY A 164 20.70 -11.13 9.18
C GLY A 164 20.81 -12.65 9.29
N VAL A 165 19.77 -13.30 9.80
CA VAL A 165 19.70 -14.77 9.93
C VAL A 165 19.65 -15.47 8.57
N GLY A 166 18.92 -14.90 7.60
CA GLY A 166 18.89 -15.40 6.23
C GLY A 166 20.25 -15.30 5.54
N ALA A 167 20.98 -14.20 5.75
CA ALA A 167 22.30 -13.99 5.16
C ALA A 167 23.37 -14.97 5.67
N THR A 168 23.21 -15.53 6.87
CA THR A 168 24.13 -16.53 7.45
C THR A 168 23.83 -17.96 7.01
N GLN A 169 22.80 -18.21 6.20
CA GLN A 169 22.43 -19.57 5.80
C GLN A 169 23.50 -20.20 4.87
N PRO A 170 24.00 -21.42 5.17
CA PRO A 170 25.14 -22.02 4.46
C PRO A 170 24.92 -22.26 2.97
N THR A 171 23.68 -22.52 2.58
CA THR A 171 23.25 -22.75 1.19
C THR A 171 22.93 -21.45 0.44
N GLY A 172 23.15 -20.30 1.10
CA GLY A 172 22.44 -19.03 0.92
C GLY A 172 22.55 -18.27 -0.40
N TRP A 173 23.54 -18.60 -1.23
CA TRP A 173 23.97 -17.74 -2.33
C TRP A 173 24.26 -18.48 -3.64
N SER A 174 24.11 -19.80 -3.68
CA SER A 174 24.26 -20.58 -4.92
C SER A 174 23.24 -20.15 -6.00
N GLY A 175 22.07 -19.63 -5.58
CA GLY A 175 21.06 -19.07 -6.48
C GLY A 175 21.49 -17.83 -7.27
N ILE A 176 22.53 -17.09 -6.84
CA ILE A 176 23.10 -15.98 -7.64
C ILE A 176 23.79 -16.50 -8.90
N VAL A 177 24.42 -17.68 -8.81
CA VAL A 177 25.20 -18.27 -9.90
C VAL A 177 24.30 -18.90 -10.97
N GLU A 178 23.09 -19.32 -10.59
CA GLU A 178 22.10 -19.92 -11.49
C GLU A 178 20.94 -18.96 -11.81
N LEU A 179 21.22 -17.76 -12.31
CA LEU A 179 20.18 -16.88 -12.87
C LEU A 179 19.66 -17.47 -14.19
N SER A 180 18.77 -18.46 -14.12
CA SER A 180 18.05 -18.95 -15.28
C SER A 180 17.25 -17.81 -15.91
N PRO A 181 17.14 -17.75 -17.25
CA PRO A 181 16.40 -16.70 -17.92
C PRO A 181 14.94 -16.70 -17.44
N THR A 182 14.47 -15.57 -16.90
CA THR A 182 13.04 -15.35 -16.62
C THR A 182 12.43 -14.59 -17.81
N PRO A 183 11.25 -14.98 -18.30
CA PRO A 183 10.53 -14.18 -19.29
C PRO A 183 10.34 -12.75 -18.82
N LEU A 184 10.58 -11.77 -19.71
CA LEU A 184 10.41 -10.35 -19.39
C LEU A 184 8.99 -10.05 -18.89
N THR A 185 7.98 -10.73 -19.42
CA THR A 185 6.58 -10.61 -19.00
C THR A 185 6.40 -10.95 -17.52
N SER A 186 6.98 -12.04 -17.04
CA SER A 186 6.90 -12.48 -15.65
C SER A 186 7.66 -11.53 -14.70
N PHE A 187 8.81 -11.01 -15.15
CA PHE A 187 9.55 -9.99 -14.42
C PHE A 187 8.75 -8.70 -14.26
N LEU A 188 8.09 -8.23 -15.33
CA LEU A 188 7.25 -7.04 -15.30
C LEU A 188 5.98 -7.25 -14.46
N ALA A 189 5.36 -8.43 -14.52
CA ALA A 189 4.24 -8.79 -13.66
C ALA A 189 4.62 -8.75 -12.17
N ALA A 190 5.76 -9.36 -11.81
CA ALA A 190 6.30 -9.27 -10.45
C ALA A 190 6.57 -7.82 -10.02
N THR A 191 7.18 -7.04 -10.90
CA THR A 191 7.47 -5.61 -10.65
C THR A 191 6.17 -4.83 -10.41
N ALA A 192 5.11 -5.10 -11.17
CA ALA A 192 3.80 -4.47 -11.00
C ALA A 192 3.15 -4.80 -9.65
N LEU A 193 3.26 -6.05 -9.19
CA LEU A 193 2.73 -6.49 -7.89
C LEU A 193 3.53 -5.88 -6.74
N VAL A 194 4.87 -5.87 -6.83
CA VAL A 194 5.74 -5.29 -5.80
C VAL A 194 5.63 -3.76 -5.76
N PHE A 195 5.36 -3.10 -6.88
CA PHE A 195 5.18 -1.64 -6.93
C PHE A 195 4.17 -1.17 -5.86
N VAL A 196 3.07 -1.90 -5.69
CA VAL A 196 2.03 -1.62 -4.68
C VAL A 196 2.61 -1.54 -3.28
N ALA A 197 3.57 -2.42 -2.96
CA ALA A 197 4.23 -2.50 -1.66
C ALA A 197 4.92 -1.19 -1.27
N PHE A 198 5.36 -0.38 -2.24
CA PHE A 198 6.00 0.92 -2.01
C PHE A 198 5.02 2.08 -1.91
N THR A 199 3.77 1.94 -2.35
CA THR A 199 2.81 3.06 -2.49
C THR A 199 2.35 3.70 -1.18
N GLY A 200 2.81 3.22 -0.03
CA GLY A 200 2.55 3.82 1.28
C GLY A 200 3.11 5.25 1.44
N TYR A 201 4.09 5.66 0.61
CA TYR A 201 4.54 7.06 0.57
C TYR A 201 3.40 8.04 0.28
N GLY A 202 2.32 7.58 -0.36
CA GLY A 202 1.13 8.38 -0.64
C GLY A 202 0.53 8.99 0.63
N ARG A 203 0.68 8.33 1.79
CA ARG A 203 0.23 8.90 3.05
C ARG A 203 0.96 10.21 3.36
N ILE A 204 2.29 10.25 3.17
CA ILE A 204 3.09 11.47 3.37
C ILE A 204 2.60 12.60 2.47
N ALA A 205 2.33 12.29 1.20
CA ALA A 205 1.82 13.26 0.23
C ALA A 205 0.44 13.82 0.58
N THR A 206 -0.32 13.15 1.46
CA THR A 206 -1.63 13.62 1.96
C THR A 206 -1.55 14.36 3.30
N LEU A 207 -0.37 14.50 3.90
CA LEU A 207 -0.17 15.20 5.18
C LEU A 207 0.13 16.70 5.00
N GLY A 208 -0.14 17.29 3.82
CA GLY A 208 0.16 18.69 3.52
C GLY A 208 -0.38 19.67 4.56
N GLU A 209 -1.53 19.37 5.16
CA GLU A 209 -2.16 20.20 6.18
C GLU A 209 -1.66 19.92 7.61
N GLU A 210 -0.99 18.79 7.86
CA GLU A 210 -0.51 18.37 9.19
C GLU A 210 1.00 18.64 9.39
N VAL A 211 1.74 18.85 8.29
CA VAL A 211 3.19 19.09 8.29
C VAL A 211 3.51 20.57 8.50
N ARG A 212 4.49 20.87 9.37
CA ARG A 212 4.95 22.25 9.68
C ARG A 212 5.39 23.01 8.44
N GLU A 213 6.29 22.41 7.66
CA GLU A 213 6.84 22.98 6.43
C GLU A 213 6.69 21.95 5.28
N PRO A 214 5.50 21.86 4.66
CA PRO A 214 5.20 20.83 3.63
C PRO A 214 6.17 20.90 2.45
N SER A 215 6.55 22.13 2.09
CA SER A 215 7.47 22.46 1.01
C SER A 215 8.89 21.94 1.25
N ALA A 216 9.39 21.72 2.46
CA ALA A 216 10.71 21.14 2.65
C ALA A 216 10.63 19.67 3.12
N THR A 217 9.62 19.39 3.93
CA THR A 217 9.53 18.14 4.68
C THR A 217 9.00 16.99 3.85
N ILE A 218 7.94 17.19 3.05
CA ILE A 218 7.29 16.11 2.30
C ILE A 218 8.26 15.44 1.31
N PRO A 219 9.00 16.17 0.45
CA PRO A 219 9.93 15.55 -0.48
C PRO A 219 11.02 14.74 0.21
N ARG A 220 11.62 15.29 1.27
CA ARG A 220 12.66 14.60 2.04
C ARG A 220 12.11 13.35 2.72
N ALA A 221 10.92 13.44 3.31
CA ALA A 221 10.26 12.31 3.95
C ALA A 221 9.96 11.18 2.96
N VAL A 222 9.47 11.51 1.75
CA VAL A 222 9.20 10.52 0.69
C VAL A 222 10.48 9.81 0.26
N ILE A 223 11.58 10.56 0.01
CA ILE A 223 12.87 9.99 -0.39
C ILE A 223 13.40 9.03 0.68
N VAL A 224 13.49 9.48 1.93
CA VAL A 224 14.02 8.66 3.04
C VAL A 224 13.17 7.41 3.24
N THR A 225 11.84 7.56 3.22
CA THR A 225 10.90 6.45 3.39
C THR A 225 11.06 5.40 2.29
N LEU A 226 11.16 5.84 1.03
CA LEU A 226 11.36 4.95 -0.12
C LEU A 226 12.72 4.26 -0.08
N ALA A 227 13.79 4.98 0.23
CA ALA A 227 15.14 4.43 0.30
C ALA A 227 15.26 3.34 1.38
N VAL A 228 14.78 3.62 2.59
CA VAL A 228 14.77 2.65 3.70
C VAL A 228 13.95 1.42 3.33
N SER A 229 12.76 1.63 2.76
CA SER A 229 11.89 0.51 2.37
C SER A 229 12.50 -0.32 1.24
N ALA A 230 13.18 0.31 0.26
CA ALA A 230 13.82 -0.39 -0.84
C ALA A 230 14.96 -1.29 -0.37
N VAL A 231 15.79 -0.80 0.55
CA VAL A 231 16.86 -1.59 1.17
C VAL A 231 16.28 -2.79 1.92
N LEU A 232 15.28 -2.57 2.79
CA LEU A 232 14.65 -3.65 3.55
C LEU A 232 13.99 -4.69 2.62
N TYR A 233 13.23 -4.24 1.62
CA TYR A 233 12.50 -5.15 0.73
C TYR A 233 13.45 -5.93 -0.16
N ALA A 234 14.50 -5.29 -0.68
CA ALA A 234 15.52 -5.98 -1.46
C ALA A 234 16.27 -7.01 -0.61
N GLY A 235 16.60 -6.68 0.64
CA GLY A 235 17.21 -7.61 1.59
C GLY A 235 16.31 -8.82 1.87
N VAL A 236 15.04 -8.59 2.21
CA VAL A 236 14.06 -9.66 2.45
C VAL A 236 13.88 -10.53 1.20
N ALA A 237 13.73 -9.93 0.03
CA ALA A 237 13.58 -10.66 -1.22
C ALA A 237 14.82 -11.50 -1.54
N ALA A 238 16.02 -10.93 -1.41
CA ALA A 238 17.27 -11.63 -1.65
C ALA A 238 17.43 -12.85 -0.72
N VAL A 239 17.30 -12.68 0.60
CA VAL A 239 17.43 -13.82 1.51
C VAL A 239 16.32 -14.85 1.31
N SER A 240 15.10 -14.42 0.97
CA SER A 240 13.97 -15.35 0.82
C SER A 240 14.01 -16.15 -0.49
N THR A 241 14.70 -15.67 -1.54
CA THR A 241 14.76 -16.40 -2.82
C THR A 241 16.10 -17.01 -3.15
N LEU A 242 17.18 -16.58 -2.48
CA LEU A 242 18.53 -17.09 -2.73
C LEU A 242 18.94 -18.19 -1.74
N THR A 243 18.31 -18.27 -0.56
CA THR A 243 18.77 -19.17 0.51
C THR A 243 18.03 -20.50 0.63
N ILE A 244 16.74 -20.49 0.32
CA ILE A 244 15.87 -21.66 0.15
C ILE A 244 15.34 -21.57 -1.28
N ASP A 245 15.07 -22.72 -1.91
CA ASP A 245 14.45 -22.77 -3.24
C ASP A 245 13.25 -21.82 -3.28
N GLY A 246 13.33 -20.74 -4.08
CA GLY A 246 12.30 -19.72 -4.06
C GLY A 246 10.95 -20.22 -4.60
N VAL A 247 10.87 -21.42 -5.18
CA VAL A 247 9.61 -22.11 -5.44
C VAL A 247 8.86 -22.38 -4.12
N TYR A 248 9.58 -22.77 -3.06
CA TYR A 248 9.01 -22.92 -1.72
C TYR A 248 8.46 -21.59 -1.21
N PHE A 249 9.21 -20.48 -1.39
CA PHE A 249 8.76 -19.16 -0.99
C PHE A 249 7.47 -18.74 -1.72
N ALA A 250 7.36 -19.01 -3.02
CA ALA A 250 6.15 -18.73 -3.80
C ALA A 250 4.93 -19.55 -3.34
N GLN A 251 5.14 -20.83 -3.01
CA GLN A 251 4.08 -21.76 -2.59
C GLN A 251 3.48 -21.42 -1.22
N THR A 252 4.20 -20.67 -0.38
CA THR A 252 3.65 -20.20 0.91
C THR A 252 2.35 -19.40 0.73
N VAL A 253 2.17 -18.69 -0.39
CA VAL A 253 0.95 -17.91 -0.63
C VAL A 253 -0.29 -18.78 -0.79
N ASP A 254 -0.13 -19.97 -1.40
CA ASP A 254 -1.24 -20.83 -1.79
C ASP A 254 -1.66 -21.79 -0.64
N GLY A 255 -0.76 -22.05 0.32
CA GLY A 255 -1.00 -22.97 1.45
C GLY A 255 -1.01 -22.34 2.85
N ASP A 256 -0.12 -21.37 3.12
CA ASP A 256 0.17 -20.89 4.47
C ASP A 256 0.58 -19.41 4.42
N ALA A 257 -0.39 -18.50 4.56
CA ALA A 257 -0.22 -17.06 4.31
C ALA A 257 0.64 -16.30 5.35
N ALA A 258 1.65 -16.97 5.92
CA ALA A 258 2.76 -16.45 6.70
C ALA A 258 4.15 -16.64 6.03
N PRO A 259 4.42 -16.11 4.82
CA PRO A 259 5.61 -16.45 4.02
C PRO A 259 6.95 -16.33 4.75
N LEU A 260 7.21 -15.21 5.42
CA LEU A 260 8.51 -14.99 6.07
C LEU A 260 8.67 -15.84 7.35
N GLU A 261 7.56 -16.22 7.97
CA GLU A 261 7.55 -17.13 9.12
C GLU A 261 8.00 -18.53 8.68
N VAL A 262 7.37 -19.04 7.63
CA VAL A 262 7.63 -20.37 7.07
C VAL A 262 9.08 -20.49 6.61
N MET A 263 9.61 -19.44 5.97
CA MET A 263 11.03 -19.38 5.59
C MET A 263 11.97 -19.43 6.79
N ALA A 264 11.68 -18.64 7.84
CA ALA A 264 12.49 -18.64 9.05
C ALA A 264 12.45 -20.01 9.77
N ARG A 265 11.31 -20.73 9.74
CA ARG A 265 11.25 -22.12 10.20
C ARG A 265 12.04 -23.08 9.34
N GLY A 266 12.01 -22.90 8.01
CA GLY A 266 12.82 -23.67 7.06
C GLY A 266 14.32 -23.56 7.33
N TRP A 267 14.78 -22.41 7.85
CA TRP A 267 16.16 -22.22 8.32
C TRP A 267 16.45 -22.81 9.71
N GLY A 268 15.48 -23.44 10.37
CA GLY A 268 15.59 -23.90 11.76
C GLY A 268 15.57 -22.75 12.79
N ALA A 269 15.26 -21.51 12.38
CA ALA A 269 15.31 -20.32 13.22
C ALA A 269 13.92 -20.01 13.83
N SER A 270 13.44 -20.87 14.72
CA SER A 270 12.10 -20.76 15.34
C SER A 270 11.88 -19.43 16.09
N SER A 271 12.89 -18.91 16.78
CA SER A 271 12.83 -17.59 17.43
C SER A 271 12.63 -16.45 16.43
N THR A 272 13.29 -16.52 15.28
CA THR A 272 13.15 -15.54 14.19
C THR A 272 11.74 -15.64 13.58
N ALA A 273 11.21 -16.85 13.38
CA ALA A 273 9.86 -17.06 12.87
C ALA A 273 8.80 -16.43 13.79
N ALA A 274 8.89 -16.65 15.10
CA ALA A 274 7.96 -16.08 16.07
C ALA A 274 8.00 -14.54 16.08
N MET A 275 9.21 -13.96 16.09
CA MET A 275 9.39 -12.51 16.08
C MET A 275 8.89 -11.86 14.78
N VAL A 276 9.19 -12.46 13.62
CA VAL A 276 8.70 -11.99 12.31
C VAL A 276 7.18 -12.05 12.25
N SER A 277 6.56 -13.05 12.87
CA SER A 277 5.10 -13.14 12.94
C SER A 277 4.48 -12.02 13.75
N VAL A 278 5.04 -11.74 14.93
CA VAL A 278 4.59 -10.61 15.76
C VAL A 278 4.75 -9.30 14.99
N ALA A 279 5.88 -9.10 14.32
CA ALA A 279 6.11 -7.95 13.45
C ALA A 279 5.07 -7.89 12.32
N ALA A 280 4.79 -9.00 11.64
CA ALA A 280 3.84 -9.07 10.54
C ALA A 280 2.41 -8.70 10.97
N VAL A 281 1.91 -9.30 12.06
CA VAL A 281 0.57 -9.04 12.58
C VAL A 281 0.44 -7.58 13.03
N THR A 282 1.39 -7.09 13.83
CA THR A 282 1.35 -5.70 14.34
C THR A 282 1.46 -4.66 13.22
N ALA A 283 2.29 -4.92 12.22
CA ALA A 283 2.45 -4.09 11.03
C ALA A 283 1.17 -4.07 10.18
N MET A 284 0.60 -5.24 9.85
CA MET A 284 -0.59 -5.32 8.99
C MET A 284 -1.84 -4.75 9.67
N VAL A 285 -2.04 -4.99 10.97
CA VAL A 285 -3.09 -4.33 11.77
C VAL A 285 -2.89 -2.81 11.76
N GLY A 286 -1.64 -2.35 11.84
CA GLY A 286 -1.30 -0.93 11.77
C GLY A 286 -1.59 -0.29 10.43
N VAL A 287 -1.19 -0.95 9.34
CA VAL A 287 -1.48 -0.52 7.98
C VAL A 287 -2.99 -0.48 7.74
N LEU A 288 -3.73 -1.52 8.17
CA LEU A 288 -5.18 -1.56 8.04
C LEU A 288 -5.86 -0.39 8.75
N LEU A 289 -5.46 -0.10 10.00
CA LEU A 289 -5.98 1.06 10.73
C LEU A 289 -5.67 2.38 10.00
N ASN A 290 -4.43 2.55 9.50
CA ASN A 290 -4.03 3.73 8.74
C ASN A 290 -4.83 3.87 7.44
N LEU A 291 -5.13 2.77 6.75
CA LEU A 291 -5.93 2.75 5.53
C LEU A 291 -7.38 3.12 5.81
N LEU A 292 -8.02 2.59 6.86
CA LEU A 292 -9.39 2.96 7.26
C LEU A 292 -9.51 4.46 7.56
N LEU A 293 -8.53 5.02 8.29
CA LEU A 293 -8.46 6.45 8.60
C LEU A 293 -8.20 7.32 7.35
N GLY A 294 -7.35 6.86 6.43
CA GLY A 294 -7.05 7.57 5.20
C GLY A 294 -8.21 7.58 4.20
N LEU A 295 -8.81 6.41 3.98
CA LEU A 295 -9.94 6.20 3.08
C LEU A 295 -11.18 6.97 3.52
N SER A 296 -11.51 6.95 4.82
CA SER A 296 -12.68 7.69 5.34
C SER A 296 -12.58 9.21 5.10
N ARG A 297 -11.36 9.78 5.14
CA ARG A 297 -11.12 11.20 4.79
C ARG A 297 -11.31 11.48 3.30
N VAL A 298 -10.90 10.56 2.42
CA VAL A 298 -11.12 10.70 0.97
C VAL A 298 -12.62 10.59 0.65
N VAL A 299 -13.34 9.64 1.26
CA VAL A 299 -14.80 9.53 1.14
C VAL A 299 -15.50 10.81 1.61
N LEU A 300 -15.08 11.37 2.76
CA LEU A 300 -15.57 12.65 3.25
C LEU A 300 -15.36 13.79 2.24
N ALA A 301 -14.16 13.89 1.66
CA ALA A 301 -13.84 14.92 0.65
C ALA A 301 -14.69 14.76 -0.63
N MET A 302 -14.85 13.52 -1.11
CA MET A 302 -15.69 13.20 -2.27
C MET A 302 -17.17 13.50 -2.01
N ALA A 303 -17.69 13.18 -0.82
CA ALA A 303 -19.07 13.44 -0.43
C ALA A 303 -19.36 14.95 -0.32
N ARG A 304 -18.41 15.74 0.16
CA ARG A 304 -18.52 17.22 0.19
C ARG A 304 -18.64 17.84 -1.21
N ARG A 305 -18.08 17.18 -2.23
CA ARG A 305 -18.21 17.58 -3.64
C ARG A 305 -19.37 16.89 -4.36
N THR A 306 -20.30 16.29 -3.62
CA THR A 306 -21.47 15.53 -4.12
C THR A 306 -21.14 14.37 -5.05
N HIS A 307 -19.89 13.90 -5.08
CA HIS A 307 -19.49 12.69 -5.80
C HIS A 307 -19.94 11.41 -5.10
N LEU A 308 -20.35 11.52 -3.85
CA LEU A 308 -20.92 10.46 -3.03
C LEU A 308 -22.12 11.03 -2.26
N PRO A 309 -23.04 10.18 -1.75
CA PRO A 309 -24.20 10.63 -1.01
C PRO A 309 -23.82 11.65 0.09
N PRO A 310 -24.49 12.81 0.18
CA PRO A 310 -24.14 13.88 1.13
C PRO A 310 -24.14 13.43 2.59
N GLY A 311 -24.91 12.40 2.92
CA GLY A 311 -24.92 11.78 4.25
C GLY A 311 -23.54 11.26 4.69
N LEU A 312 -22.64 10.90 3.76
CA LEU A 312 -21.26 10.50 4.05
C LEU A 312 -20.34 11.68 4.39
N ALA A 313 -20.78 12.92 4.12
CA ALA A 313 -20.05 14.13 4.48
C ALA A 313 -20.28 14.58 5.94
N GLN A 314 -21.21 13.92 6.64
CA GLN A 314 -21.55 14.24 8.03
C GLN A 314 -20.40 13.88 8.99
N ILE A 315 -20.13 14.77 9.93
CA ILE A 315 -19.13 14.59 10.99
C ILE A 315 -19.89 14.47 12.32
N ASP A 316 -19.73 13.33 12.98
CA ASP A 316 -20.33 13.03 14.28
C ASP A 316 -19.19 12.91 15.32
N ASN A 317 -19.24 13.68 16.40
CA ASN A 317 -18.20 13.69 17.45
C ASN A 317 -16.76 13.89 16.92
N GLY A 318 -16.59 14.73 15.89
CA GLY A 318 -15.28 15.02 15.28
C GLY A 318 -14.74 13.94 14.32
N SER A 319 -15.54 12.92 13.99
CA SER A 319 -15.18 11.83 13.06
C SER A 319 -16.27 11.60 12.00
N PRO A 320 -15.94 11.31 10.73
CA PRO A 320 -16.93 11.00 9.71
C PRO A 320 -17.42 9.54 9.83
N ASN A 321 -18.21 9.24 10.87
CA ASN A 321 -18.59 7.88 11.24
C ASN A 321 -19.27 7.10 10.11
N ARG A 322 -20.13 7.76 9.32
CA ARG A 322 -20.79 7.14 8.16
C ARG A 322 -19.80 6.79 7.04
N ALA A 323 -18.79 7.62 6.81
CA ALA A 323 -17.71 7.32 5.86
C ALA A 323 -16.85 6.14 6.35
N VAL A 324 -16.58 6.08 7.66
CA VAL A 324 -15.85 4.94 8.27
C VAL A 324 -16.63 3.64 8.09
N LEU A 325 -17.94 3.64 8.33
CA LEU A 325 -18.80 2.47 8.12
C LEU A 325 -18.83 2.03 6.65
N ALA A 326 -18.98 2.98 5.72
CA ALA A 326 -19.00 2.68 4.29
C ALA A 326 -17.67 2.06 3.81
N VAL A 327 -16.54 2.65 4.23
CA VAL A 327 -15.20 2.11 3.92
C VAL A 327 -15.00 0.75 4.57
N GLY A 328 -15.37 0.61 5.86
CA GLY A 328 -15.26 -0.65 6.59
C GLY A 328 -16.06 -1.77 5.93
N ALA A 329 -17.32 -1.50 5.57
CA ALA A 329 -18.17 -2.44 4.85
C ALA A 329 -17.53 -2.82 3.50
N PHE A 330 -17.02 -1.86 2.74
CA PHE A 330 -16.36 -2.13 1.47
C PHE A 330 -15.09 -2.99 1.61
N VAL A 331 -14.25 -2.71 2.63
CA VAL A 331 -13.09 -3.55 2.95
C VAL A 331 -13.51 -4.97 3.35
N LEU A 332 -14.53 -5.12 4.19
CA LEU A 332 -15.02 -6.43 4.63
C LEU A 332 -15.62 -7.23 3.48
N LEU A 333 -16.33 -6.58 2.54
CA LEU A 333 -16.79 -7.24 1.31
C LEU A 333 -15.63 -7.77 0.46
N LEU A 334 -14.52 -7.02 0.37
CA LEU A 334 -13.31 -7.50 -0.32
C LEU A 334 -12.60 -8.62 0.46
N VAL A 335 -12.69 -8.66 1.79
CA VAL A 335 -12.18 -9.77 2.61
C VAL A 335 -12.93 -11.07 2.31
N LEU A 336 -14.23 -11.01 1.97
CA LEU A 336 -15.03 -12.19 1.61
C LEU A 336 -14.54 -12.88 0.33
N ILE A 337 -13.76 -12.20 -0.53
CA ILE A 337 -13.08 -12.84 -1.67
C ILE A 337 -12.13 -13.93 -1.16
N GLY A 338 -11.52 -13.73 0.01
CA GLY A 338 -10.67 -14.69 0.70
C GLY A 338 -9.29 -14.92 0.08
N ASP A 339 -9.11 -14.60 -1.20
CA ASP A 339 -7.85 -14.75 -1.91
C ASP A 339 -7.00 -13.46 -1.89
N VAL A 340 -5.84 -13.55 -1.24
CA VAL A 340 -4.85 -12.46 -1.14
C VAL A 340 -4.26 -12.07 -2.49
N ARG A 341 -4.15 -13.01 -3.44
CA ARG A 341 -3.60 -12.74 -4.77
C ARG A 341 -4.56 -11.87 -5.58
N THR A 342 -5.83 -12.23 -5.59
CA THR A 342 -6.90 -11.45 -6.24
C THR A 342 -7.04 -10.06 -5.63
N THR A 343 -7.10 -9.93 -4.29
CA THR A 343 -7.23 -8.60 -3.67
C THR A 343 -5.98 -7.74 -3.89
N TRP A 344 -4.79 -8.34 -3.87
CA TRP A 344 -3.56 -7.60 -4.16
C TRP A 344 -3.44 -7.20 -5.64
N GLY A 345 -3.82 -8.08 -6.58
CA GLY A 345 -3.88 -7.78 -8.01
C GLY A 345 -4.86 -6.66 -8.33
N LEU A 346 -6.06 -6.68 -7.72
CA LEU A 346 -7.05 -5.60 -7.79
C LEU A 346 -6.46 -4.28 -7.29
N SER A 347 -5.70 -4.32 -6.19
CA SER A 347 -4.98 -3.16 -5.70
C SER A 347 -3.91 -2.68 -6.68
N ALA A 348 -3.18 -3.58 -7.32
CA ALA A 348 -2.08 -3.25 -8.23
C ALA A 348 -2.56 -2.47 -9.46
N VAL A 349 -3.55 -2.99 -10.17
CA VAL A 349 -4.04 -2.34 -11.38
C VAL A 349 -4.62 -0.95 -11.07
N THR A 350 -5.45 -0.84 -10.04
CA THR A 350 -6.12 0.41 -9.70
C THR A 350 -5.15 1.46 -9.15
N VAL A 351 -4.14 1.05 -8.38
CA VAL A 351 -3.13 1.99 -7.87
C VAL A 351 -2.17 2.46 -8.97
N LEU A 352 -1.82 1.61 -9.94
CA LEU A 352 -1.00 2.01 -11.09
C LEU A 352 -1.73 3.07 -11.91
N LEU A 353 -3.01 2.88 -12.21
CA LEU A 353 -3.83 3.87 -12.91
C LEU A 353 -4.00 5.17 -12.10
N TYR A 354 -4.17 5.07 -10.78
CA TYR A 354 -4.17 6.24 -9.90
C TYR A 354 -2.85 7.03 -10.01
N TYR A 355 -1.70 6.36 -10.01
CA TYR A 355 -0.41 7.04 -10.16
C TYR A 355 -0.14 7.52 -11.59
N ALA A 356 -0.75 6.93 -12.61
CA ALA A 356 -0.75 7.50 -13.96
C ALA A 356 -1.39 8.90 -13.96
N ILE A 357 -2.54 9.09 -13.28
CA ILE A 357 -3.18 10.41 -13.13
C ILE A 357 -2.29 11.36 -12.31
N THR A 358 -1.61 10.85 -11.28
CA THR A 358 -0.64 11.63 -10.49
C THR A 358 0.47 12.19 -11.37
N ASN A 359 1.08 11.35 -12.20
CA ASN A 359 2.15 11.78 -13.09
C ASN A 359 1.65 12.72 -14.18
N LEU A 360 0.45 12.49 -14.72
CA LEU A 360 -0.19 13.43 -15.66
C LEU A 360 -0.42 14.80 -15.02
N SER A 361 -0.84 14.84 -13.75
CA SER A 361 -1.00 16.09 -12.99
C SER A 361 0.35 16.78 -12.79
N ALA A 362 1.39 16.01 -12.46
CA ALA A 362 2.76 16.52 -12.30
C ALA A 362 3.34 17.08 -13.62
N LEU A 363 3.00 16.51 -14.78
CA LEU A 363 3.38 17.04 -16.09
C LEU A 363 2.78 18.41 -16.38
N ARG A 364 1.59 18.68 -15.83
CA ARG A 364 0.85 19.94 -15.98
C ARG A 364 1.25 21.01 -14.94
N LEU A 365 2.12 20.68 -13.98
CA LEU A 365 2.58 21.61 -12.96
C LEU A 365 3.37 22.77 -13.60
N PRO A 366 3.09 24.05 -13.24
CA PRO A 366 3.83 25.21 -13.74
C PRO A 366 5.33 25.12 -13.44
N GLY A 367 6.16 25.70 -14.31
CA GLY A 367 7.63 25.61 -14.19
C GLY A 367 8.18 26.14 -12.87
N ALA A 368 7.58 27.20 -12.31
CA ALA A 368 7.99 27.81 -11.05
C ALA A 368 7.81 26.89 -9.82
N ASP A 369 6.85 25.97 -9.88
CA ASP A 369 6.54 25.06 -8.77
C ASP A 369 7.24 23.70 -8.90
N ARG A 370 7.94 23.46 -10.03
CA ARG A 370 8.66 22.21 -10.28
C ARG A 370 9.92 22.12 -9.44
N ARG A 371 10.08 20.98 -8.78
CA ARG A 371 11.23 20.68 -7.92
C ARG A 371 12.14 19.61 -8.49
N PHE A 372 11.57 18.72 -9.30
CA PHE A 372 12.28 17.60 -9.90
C PHE A 372 12.34 17.74 -11.43
N TRP A 373 13.19 16.93 -12.05
CA TRP A 373 13.43 16.95 -13.49
C TRP A 373 12.18 16.67 -14.32
N ARG A 374 12.06 17.30 -15.49
CA ARG A 374 10.87 17.21 -16.37
C ARG A 374 10.63 15.81 -16.95
N TRP A 375 11.66 14.98 -17.04
CA TRP A 375 11.55 13.60 -17.54
C TRP A 375 10.95 12.65 -16.50
N LEU A 376 11.02 13.01 -15.21
CA LEU A 376 10.64 12.15 -14.10
C LEU A 376 9.14 11.77 -14.14
N PRO A 377 8.18 12.70 -14.33
CA PRO A 377 6.78 12.31 -14.44
C PRO A 377 6.46 11.56 -15.74
N TRP A 378 7.23 11.77 -16.82
CA TRP A 378 7.10 10.96 -18.03
C TRP A 378 7.48 9.50 -17.78
N ALA A 379 8.62 9.27 -17.11
CA ALA A 379 9.05 7.94 -16.73
C ALA A 379 8.03 7.26 -15.79
N GLY A 380 7.53 7.99 -14.79
CA GLY A 380 6.48 7.50 -13.88
C GLY A 380 5.18 7.15 -14.60
N LEU A 381 4.74 7.99 -15.55
CA LEU A 381 3.54 7.74 -16.36
C LEU A 381 3.71 6.50 -17.23
N ALA A 382 4.82 6.41 -17.98
CA ALA A 382 5.12 5.27 -18.84
C ALA A 382 5.20 3.96 -18.04
N ALA A 383 5.83 4.01 -16.86
CA ALA A 383 5.92 2.87 -15.97
C ALA A 383 4.55 2.43 -15.42
N CYS A 384 3.73 3.37 -14.96
CA CYS A 384 2.40 3.05 -14.43
C CYS A 384 1.51 2.42 -15.50
N VAL A 385 1.44 3.03 -16.68
CA VAL A 385 0.61 2.54 -17.79
C VAL A 385 1.16 1.22 -18.30
N GLY A 386 2.47 1.10 -18.50
CA GLY A 386 3.13 -0.11 -18.98
C GLY A 386 2.95 -1.29 -18.04
N LEU A 387 3.26 -1.12 -16.74
CA LEU A 387 3.13 -2.18 -15.74
C LEU A 387 1.68 -2.64 -15.55
N ALA A 388 0.71 -1.75 -15.72
CA ALA A 388 -0.69 -2.11 -15.56
C ALA A 388 -1.09 -3.25 -16.53
N PHE A 389 -0.56 -3.29 -17.75
CA PHE A 389 -0.84 -4.37 -18.71
C PHE A 389 -0.32 -5.76 -18.32
N PHE A 390 0.64 -5.83 -17.38
CA PHE A 390 1.20 -7.09 -16.89
C PHE A 390 0.52 -7.60 -15.62
N VAL A 391 -0.50 -6.88 -15.12
CA VAL A 391 -1.35 -7.35 -14.03
C VAL A 391 -2.42 -8.27 -14.60
N ASP A 392 -2.83 -9.25 -13.79
CA ASP A 392 -3.83 -10.25 -14.13
C ASP A 392 -5.13 -9.66 -14.74
N PRO A 393 -5.63 -10.20 -15.88
CA PRO A 393 -6.82 -9.68 -16.55
C PRO A 393 -8.10 -9.71 -15.71
N LEU A 394 -8.26 -10.67 -14.79
CA LEU A 394 -9.43 -10.72 -13.91
C LEU A 394 -9.39 -9.54 -12.93
N SER A 395 -8.21 -9.19 -12.43
CA SER A 395 -8.03 -7.98 -11.60
C SER A 395 -8.38 -6.70 -12.38
N TRP A 396 -8.05 -6.64 -13.67
CA TRP A 396 -8.46 -5.54 -14.56
C TRP A 396 -9.98 -5.44 -14.70
N LEU A 397 -10.64 -6.55 -15.01
CA LEU A 397 -12.10 -6.57 -15.21
C LEU A 397 -12.82 -6.20 -13.90
N ALA A 398 -12.39 -6.77 -12.77
CA ALA A 398 -12.94 -6.43 -11.46
C ALA A 398 -12.71 -4.95 -11.12
N GLY A 399 -11.49 -4.45 -11.31
CA GLY A 399 -11.15 -3.05 -11.06
C GLY A 399 -11.95 -2.08 -11.93
N ALA A 400 -12.04 -2.35 -13.24
CA ALA A 400 -12.82 -1.56 -14.17
C ALA A 400 -14.31 -1.57 -13.82
N GLY A 401 -14.88 -2.74 -13.49
CA GLY A 401 -16.28 -2.88 -13.08
C GLY A 401 -16.60 -2.09 -11.82
N ILE A 402 -15.78 -2.21 -10.77
CA ILE A 402 -15.99 -1.49 -9.51
C ILE A 402 -15.83 0.03 -9.71
N VAL A 403 -14.82 0.47 -10.47
CA VAL A 403 -14.62 1.89 -10.76
C VAL A 403 -15.76 2.45 -11.61
N ALA A 404 -16.23 1.72 -12.63
CA ALA A 404 -17.34 2.14 -13.47
C ALA A 404 -18.64 2.27 -12.65
N MET A 405 -18.94 1.30 -11.80
CA MET A 405 -20.07 1.37 -10.86
C MET A 405 -19.94 2.57 -9.92
N GLY A 406 -18.75 2.81 -9.38
CA GLY A 406 -18.49 3.97 -8.52
C GLY A 406 -18.72 5.30 -9.25
N VAL A 407 -18.20 5.43 -10.48
CA VAL A 407 -18.42 6.61 -11.31
C VAL A 407 -19.91 6.81 -11.61
N ALA A 408 -20.66 5.74 -11.89
CA ALA A 408 -22.10 5.80 -12.08
C ALA A 408 -22.82 6.29 -10.80
N VAL A 409 -22.45 5.78 -9.62
CA VAL A 409 -22.95 6.27 -8.32
C VAL A 409 -22.67 7.76 -8.15
N SER A 410 -21.49 8.23 -8.57
CA SER A 410 -21.16 9.65 -8.51
C SER A 410 -22.01 10.52 -9.43
N PHE A 411 -22.37 10.04 -10.62
CA PHE A 411 -23.29 10.74 -11.50
C PHE A 411 -24.71 10.80 -10.92
N ILE A 412 -25.22 9.68 -10.40
CA ILE A 412 -26.54 9.61 -9.76
C ILE A 412 -26.59 10.55 -8.55
N SER A 413 -25.57 10.50 -7.67
CA SER A 413 -25.47 11.38 -6.51
C SER A 413 -25.50 12.86 -6.91
N ARG A 414 -24.75 13.25 -7.95
CA ARG A 414 -24.80 14.63 -8.45
C ARG A 414 -26.16 15.01 -9.05
N ALA A 415 -26.88 14.08 -9.66
CA ALA A 415 -28.18 14.35 -10.24
C ALA A 415 -29.28 14.49 -9.17
N LEU A 416 -29.19 13.71 -8.09
CA LEU A 416 -30.18 13.71 -7.00
C LEU A 416 -30.02 14.88 -6.00
N TYR A 417 -28.81 15.42 -5.87
CA TYR A 417 -28.47 16.43 -4.86
C TYR A 417 -27.93 17.75 -5.46
N ARG A 418 -28.16 17.98 -6.74
CA ARG A 418 -28.12 19.31 -7.38
C ARG A 418 -29.51 19.92 -7.26
#